data_AF-A0AAX2RHI7-F1
#
_entry.id   AF-A0AAX2RHI7-F1
#
_cell.length_a   1.000
_cell.length_b   1.000
_cell.length_c   1.000
_cell.angle_alpha   90.00
_cell.angle_beta   90.00
_cell.angle_gamma   90.00
#
_symmetry.space_group_name_H-M   'P 1'
#
loop_
_entity.id
_entity.type
_entity.pdbx_description
1 polymer ?
#
loop_
_entity_poly.entity_id
_entity_poly.type
_entity_poly.pdbx_seq_one_letter_code
_entity_poly.pdbx_strand_id
1 'polypeptide(L)'
;MSQDPNVVPPLSKAIALVKWKHLFDREIGGAARSSSELIAGLVRAGATEDSLKRFWQETKHLAWPASGGVSPWETASAIGFALEAESNAGANALGSEYVPLLRVALAAKKAESRSISEATDERFADAIIGNRPERFDALEIQGVREFVDSSNPDASFCEVDNESPQFFSVYVHYRTGGVECVGDHGSHELAAAYANALSEAHGWPIYDYVAPAENAANSPAPARLRT
;
A
#
# COMPACT_ATOMS: atom_id res chain seq x y z
N MET A 1 10.99 -4.09 -32.83
CA MET A 1 9.54 -3.85 -32.91
C MET A 1 9.24 -2.71 -31.96
N SER A 2 9.00 -1.50 -32.48
CA SER A 2 8.58 -0.36 -31.65
C SER A 2 7.29 -0.74 -30.95
N GLN A 3 7.28 -0.69 -29.63
CA GLN A 3 6.02 -0.63 -28.90
C GLN A 3 5.43 0.75 -29.18
N ASP A 4 4.28 0.79 -29.84
CA ASP A 4 3.48 2.01 -29.93
C ASP A 4 3.23 2.51 -28.50
N PRO A 5 3.35 3.82 -28.23
CA PRO A 5 3.04 4.36 -26.92
C PRO A 5 1.58 3.99 -26.61
N ASN A 6 1.37 3.32 -25.48
CA ASN A 6 0.05 2.91 -25.00
C ASN A 6 -0.90 4.12 -24.96
N VAL A 7 -1.67 4.34 -26.03
CA VAL A 7 -2.54 5.51 -26.16
C VAL A 7 -3.70 5.33 -25.21
N VAL A 8 -3.69 6.07 -24.10
CA VAL A 8 -4.78 6.07 -23.13
C VAL A 8 -6.01 6.73 -23.77
N PRO A 9 -7.14 6.01 -23.94
CA PRO A 9 -8.31 6.57 -24.59
C PRO A 9 -8.97 7.64 -23.70
N PRO A 10 -9.44 8.74 -24.29
CA PRO A 10 -10.13 9.79 -23.55
C PRO A 10 -11.41 9.27 -22.90
N LEU A 11 -11.68 9.69 -21.66
CA LEU A 11 -12.94 9.34 -20.98
C LEU A 11 -14.08 10.29 -21.34
N SER A 12 -15.30 9.78 -21.26
CA SER A 12 -16.49 10.63 -21.26
C SER A 12 -16.57 11.41 -19.93
N LYS A 13 -17.21 12.58 -19.94
CA LYS A 13 -17.35 13.43 -18.75
C LYS A 13 -17.94 12.70 -17.55
N ALA A 14 -19.00 11.90 -17.78
CA ALA A 14 -19.67 11.15 -16.71
C ALA A 14 -18.75 10.09 -16.09
N ILE A 15 -17.98 9.37 -16.92
CA ILE A 15 -17.06 8.33 -16.44
C ILE A 15 -15.88 8.98 -15.69
N ALA A 16 -15.31 10.07 -16.22
CA ALA A 16 -14.24 10.80 -15.56
C ALA A 16 -14.66 11.30 -14.17
N LEU A 17 -15.86 11.87 -14.05
CA LEU A 17 -16.40 12.37 -12.79
C LEU A 17 -16.54 11.28 -11.74
N VAL A 18 -16.93 10.05 -12.13
CA VAL A 18 -17.04 8.93 -11.19
C VAL A 18 -15.67 8.39 -10.81
N LYS A 19 -14.81 8.14 -11.81
CA LYS A 19 -13.49 7.52 -11.63
C LYS A 19 -12.57 8.39 -10.76
N TRP A 20 -12.49 9.68 -11.08
CA TRP A 20 -11.53 10.61 -10.48
C TRP A 20 -12.14 11.50 -9.39
N LYS A 21 -13.36 11.20 -8.90
CA LYS A 21 -14.05 12.02 -7.88
C LYS A 21 -13.21 12.31 -6.63
N HIS A 22 -12.37 11.35 -6.24
CA HIS A 22 -11.52 11.42 -5.05
C HIS A 22 -10.40 12.45 -5.18
N LEU A 23 -10.10 12.92 -6.41
CA LEU A 23 -9.12 13.97 -6.67
C LEU A 23 -9.75 15.37 -6.76
N PHE A 24 -11.07 15.51 -6.55
CA PHE A 24 -11.72 16.83 -6.59
C PHE A 24 -11.07 17.75 -5.55
N ASP A 25 -10.89 19.02 -5.89
CA ASP A 25 -10.23 19.98 -4.99
C ASP A 25 -10.95 20.05 -3.63
N ARG A 26 -12.29 19.96 -3.62
CA ARG A 26 -13.09 19.93 -2.39
C ARG A 26 -12.84 18.70 -1.51
N GLU A 27 -12.54 17.54 -2.11
CA GLU A 27 -12.36 16.27 -1.39
C GLU A 27 -10.94 16.18 -0.80
N ILE A 28 -9.95 16.82 -1.43
CA ILE A 28 -8.56 16.87 -0.95
C ILE A 28 -8.29 18.00 0.05
N GLY A 29 -9.26 18.89 0.29
CA GLY A 29 -9.19 19.92 1.34
C GLY A 29 -9.72 21.31 0.98
N GLY A 30 -10.04 21.56 -0.29
CA GLY A 30 -10.62 22.79 -0.82
C GLY A 30 -9.61 23.95 -0.99
N ALA A 31 -9.98 24.95 -1.80
CA ALA A 31 -9.13 26.09 -2.20
C ALA A 31 -8.68 27.04 -1.07
N ALA A 32 -9.10 26.80 0.18
CA ALA A 32 -8.75 27.64 1.34
C ALA A 32 -7.48 27.19 2.08
N ARG A 33 -6.86 26.09 1.64
CA ARG A 33 -5.65 25.51 2.25
C ARG A 33 -4.38 25.95 1.53
N SER A 34 -3.25 25.85 2.22
CA SER A 34 -1.93 26.09 1.60
C SER A 34 -1.64 25.07 0.48
N SER A 35 -0.76 25.42 -0.46
CA SER A 35 -0.31 24.54 -1.54
C SER A 35 0.13 23.18 -0.99
N SER A 36 0.94 23.14 0.07
CA SER A 36 1.44 21.90 0.68
C SER A 36 0.33 21.02 1.25
N GLU A 37 -0.71 21.60 1.86
CA GLU A 37 -1.83 20.84 2.44
C GLU A 37 -2.74 20.23 1.38
N LEU A 38 -2.96 20.94 0.26
CA LEU A 38 -3.70 20.44 -0.90
C LEU A 38 -2.98 19.25 -1.52
N ILE A 39 -1.67 19.36 -1.69
CA ILE A 39 -0.82 18.28 -2.22
C ILE A 39 -0.81 17.07 -1.29
N ALA A 40 -0.69 17.28 0.03
CA ALA A 40 -0.81 16.19 1.00
C ALA A 40 -2.21 15.54 0.93
N GLY A 41 -3.25 16.32 0.64
CA GLY A 41 -4.60 15.82 0.37
C GLY A 41 -4.69 14.88 -0.83
N LEU A 42 -4.08 15.24 -1.96
CA LEU A 42 -3.98 14.37 -3.15
C LEU A 42 -3.27 13.06 -2.81
N VAL A 43 -2.14 13.14 -2.11
CA VAL A 43 -1.35 11.97 -1.70
C VAL A 43 -2.15 11.05 -0.77
N ARG A 44 -2.93 11.61 0.18
CA ARG A 44 -3.86 10.84 1.01
C ARG A 44 -5.01 10.22 0.21
N ALA A 45 -5.50 10.91 -0.82
CA ALA A 45 -6.51 10.39 -1.74
C ALA A 45 -5.98 9.31 -2.70
N GLY A 46 -4.69 8.95 -2.60
CA GLY A 46 -4.06 7.89 -3.39
C GLY A 46 -3.40 8.36 -4.67
N ALA A 47 -3.21 9.67 -4.86
CA ALA A 47 -2.54 10.18 -6.05
C ALA A 47 -1.05 9.82 -6.06
N THR A 48 -0.60 9.23 -7.16
CA THR A 48 0.80 9.06 -7.57
C THR A 48 1.08 9.91 -8.82
N GLU A 49 2.36 10.14 -9.16
CA GLU A 49 2.72 10.83 -10.41
C GLU A 49 2.07 10.15 -11.63
N ASP A 50 2.12 8.82 -11.71
CA ASP A 50 1.55 8.06 -12.82
C ASP A 50 0.02 8.15 -12.88
N SER A 51 -0.64 8.13 -11.72
CA SER A 51 -2.10 8.32 -11.66
C SER A 51 -2.51 9.71 -12.15
N LEU A 52 -1.72 10.76 -11.85
CA LEU A 52 -1.98 12.14 -12.24
C LEU A 52 -1.68 12.38 -13.72
N LYS A 53 -0.64 11.75 -14.27
CA LYS A 53 -0.39 11.71 -15.73
C LYS A 53 -1.55 11.05 -16.46
N ARG A 54 -2.01 9.88 -15.98
CA ARG A 54 -3.15 9.16 -16.55
C ARG A 54 -4.44 9.96 -16.45
N PHE A 55 -4.71 10.55 -15.29
CA PHE A 55 -5.83 11.46 -15.07
C PHE A 55 -5.83 12.60 -16.10
N TRP A 56 -4.69 13.26 -16.31
CA TRP A 56 -4.56 14.35 -17.28
C TRP A 56 -4.85 13.88 -18.71
N GLN A 57 -4.25 12.77 -19.14
CA GLN A 57 -4.51 12.19 -20.47
C GLN A 57 -5.99 11.87 -20.69
N GLU A 58 -6.68 11.39 -19.66
CA GLU A 58 -8.09 11.00 -19.71
C GLU A 58 -9.07 12.18 -19.62
N THR A 59 -8.62 13.38 -19.22
CA THR A 59 -9.51 14.50 -18.88
C THR A 59 -9.19 15.82 -19.57
N LYS A 60 -7.99 16.00 -20.16
CA LYS A 60 -7.53 17.28 -20.72
C LYS A 60 -8.40 17.85 -21.86
N HIS A 61 -9.20 17.01 -22.51
CA HIS A 61 -10.15 17.42 -23.56
C HIS A 61 -11.52 17.87 -23.01
N LEU A 62 -11.78 17.71 -21.71
CA LEU A 62 -13.07 18.03 -21.11
C LEU A 62 -13.24 19.53 -20.90
N ALA A 63 -14.36 20.08 -21.37
CA ALA A 63 -14.75 21.46 -21.12
C ALA A 63 -15.75 21.59 -19.95
N TRP A 64 -15.65 22.69 -19.22
CA TRP A 64 -16.50 22.99 -18.05
C TRP A 64 -17.33 24.29 -18.19
N PRO A 65 -18.23 24.41 -19.18
CA PRO A 65 -18.99 25.65 -19.39
C PRO A 65 -19.85 26.05 -18.19
N ALA A 66 -20.45 25.08 -17.50
CA ALA A 66 -21.36 25.32 -16.37
C ALA A 66 -20.68 25.93 -15.13
N SER A 67 -19.35 25.88 -15.06
CA SER A 67 -18.53 26.46 -13.99
C SER A 67 -17.67 27.61 -14.50
N GLY A 68 -18.01 28.21 -15.64
CA GLY A 68 -17.23 29.30 -16.24
C GLY A 68 -15.84 28.86 -16.72
N GLY A 69 -15.66 27.57 -17.03
CA GLY A 69 -14.39 26.99 -17.46
C GLY A 69 -13.57 26.33 -16.34
N VAL A 70 -14.00 26.47 -15.09
CA VAL A 70 -13.28 25.93 -13.93
C VAL A 70 -13.51 24.42 -13.80
N SER A 71 -12.42 23.64 -13.83
CA SER A 71 -12.46 22.20 -13.58
C SER A 71 -12.68 21.93 -12.08
N PRO A 72 -13.42 20.89 -11.66
CA PRO A 72 -13.46 20.46 -10.25
C PRO A 72 -12.14 19.83 -9.75
N TRP A 73 -11.13 19.73 -10.62
CA TRP A 73 -9.83 19.10 -10.40
C TRP A 73 -8.66 20.05 -10.69
N GLU A 74 -8.77 21.35 -10.40
CA GLU A 74 -7.75 22.36 -10.75
C GLU A 74 -6.35 21.92 -10.31
N THR A 75 -6.20 21.47 -9.07
CA THR A 75 -4.91 21.03 -8.51
C THR A 75 -4.36 19.81 -9.26
N ALA A 76 -5.18 18.76 -9.43
CA ALA A 76 -4.77 17.54 -10.11
C ALA A 76 -4.48 17.79 -11.61
N SER A 77 -5.23 18.68 -12.26
CA SER A 77 -5.02 19.06 -13.67
C SER A 77 -3.72 19.85 -13.86
N ALA A 78 -3.41 20.79 -12.96
CA ALA A 78 -2.17 21.56 -13.02
C ALA A 78 -0.94 20.65 -12.88
N ILE A 79 -0.99 19.69 -11.95
CA ILE A 79 0.11 18.74 -11.73
C ILE A 79 0.22 17.77 -12.90
N GLY A 80 -0.89 17.15 -13.33
CA GLY A 80 -0.87 16.20 -14.44
C GLY A 80 -0.39 16.82 -15.75
N PHE A 81 -0.78 18.07 -16.02
CA PHE A 81 -0.23 18.85 -17.14
C PHE A 81 1.27 19.07 -16.99
N ALA A 82 1.74 19.53 -15.83
CA ALA A 82 3.17 19.76 -15.62
C ALA A 82 4.00 18.47 -15.72
N LEU A 83 3.51 17.34 -15.21
CA LEU A 83 4.17 16.04 -15.34
C LEU A 83 4.24 15.55 -16.80
N GLU A 84 3.19 15.79 -17.60
CA GLU A 84 3.22 15.52 -19.05
C GLU A 84 4.18 16.48 -19.76
N ALA A 85 4.22 17.74 -19.34
CA ALA A 85 5.03 18.79 -19.96
C ALA A 85 6.51 18.77 -19.55
N GLU A 86 6.88 18.21 -18.40
CA GLU A 86 8.28 17.87 -18.08
C GLU A 86 8.88 16.94 -19.13
N SER A 87 8.04 16.13 -19.79
CA SER A 87 8.46 15.29 -20.91
C SER A 87 8.58 16.04 -22.24
N ASN A 88 8.03 17.26 -22.36
CA ASN A 88 7.84 18.01 -23.62
C ASN A 88 8.08 19.54 -23.56
N ALA A 89 8.79 20.04 -22.53
CA ALA A 89 9.24 21.43 -22.35
C ALA A 89 8.16 22.55 -22.23
N GLY A 90 7.05 22.32 -21.50
CA GLY A 90 5.96 23.31 -21.44
C GLY A 90 5.09 23.36 -20.17
N ALA A 91 5.66 23.28 -18.96
CA ALA A 91 4.87 23.31 -17.72
C ALA A 91 4.32 24.72 -17.41
N ASN A 92 3.14 24.80 -16.79
CA ASN A 92 2.56 26.05 -16.29
C ASN A 92 3.11 26.39 -14.89
N ALA A 93 3.07 27.67 -14.49
CA ALA A 93 3.69 28.14 -13.25
C ALA A 93 3.19 27.41 -11.98
N LEU A 94 1.88 27.13 -11.91
CA LEU A 94 1.28 26.40 -10.79
C LEU A 94 1.76 24.95 -10.72
N GLY A 95 1.80 24.24 -11.84
CA GLY A 95 2.29 22.88 -11.88
C GLY A 95 3.78 22.78 -11.56
N SER A 96 4.59 23.78 -11.97
CA SER A 96 6.01 23.87 -11.59
C SER A 96 6.22 24.07 -10.08
N GLU A 97 5.28 24.72 -9.38
CA GLU A 97 5.29 24.83 -7.91
C GLU A 97 4.84 23.53 -7.25
N TYR A 98 3.79 22.89 -7.78
CA TYR A 98 3.14 21.75 -7.15
C TYR A 98 3.88 20.42 -7.32
N VAL A 99 4.56 20.20 -8.44
CA VAL A 99 5.28 18.94 -8.69
C VAL A 99 6.39 18.68 -7.64
N PRO A 100 7.25 19.64 -7.27
CA PRO A 100 8.21 19.46 -6.18
C PRO A 100 7.55 19.13 -4.85
N LEU A 101 6.45 19.82 -4.50
CA LEU A 101 5.69 19.53 -3.28
C LEU A 101 5.09 18.13 -3.30
N LEU A 102 4.60 17.68 -4.46
CA LEU A 102 4.07 16.33 -4.64
C LEU A 102 5.16 15.30 -4.39
N ARG A 103 6.35 15.50 -4.98
CA ARG A 103 7.50 14.60 -4.79
C ARG A 103 7.93 14.52 -3.33
N VAL A 104 7.96 15.65 -2.62
CA VAL A 104 8.24 15.68 -1.18
C VAL A 104 7.17 14.94 -0.38
N ALA A 105 5.89 15.18 -0.67
CA ALA A 105 4.79 14.52 0.03
C ALA A 105 4.73 13.01 -0.26
N LEU A 106 5.01 12.58 -1.49
CA LEU A 106 5.13 11.18 -1.87
C LEU A 106 6.33 10.52 -1.19
N ALA A 107 7.47 11.20 -1.12
CA ALA A 107 8.63 10.71 -0.38
C ALA A 107 8.36 10.60 1.13
N ALA A 108 7.63 11.55 1.71
CA ALA A 108 7.20 11.50 3.10
C ALA A 108 6.23 10.33 3.34
N LYS A 109 5.19 10.16 2.50
CA LYS A 109 4.27 9.02 2.56
C LYS A 109 4.99 7.68 2.34
N LYS A 110 6.02 7.68 1.49
CA LYS A 110 6.88 6.51 1.27
C LYS A 110 7.75 6.23 2.48
N ALA A 111 8.29 7.24 3.15
CA ALA A 111 9.03 7.08 4.41
C ALA A 111 8.12 6.70 5.58
N GLU A 112 6.82 7.00 5.48
CA GLU A 112 5.77 6.43 6.33
C GLU A 112 5.46 4.96 6.01
N SER A 113 6.13 4.31 5.03
CA SER A 113 6.05 2.86 4.82
C SER A 113 6.26 2.15 6.15
N ARG A 114 5.18 1.52 6.62
CA ARG A 114 4.94 0.88 7.91
C ARG A 114 6.07 1.05 8.94
N SER A 115 6.01 2.13 9.71
CA SER A 115 6.78 2.22 10.96
C SER A 115 6.17 1.22 11.95
N ILE A 116 6.55 -0.05 11.82
CA ILE A 116 6.22 -1.05 12.83
C ILE A 116 7.12 -0.77 14.03
N SER A 117 6.48 -0.35 15.11
CA SER A 117 7.14 -0.12 16.40
C SER A 117 6.99 -1.37 17.27
N GLU A 118 7.78 -1.52 18.33
CA GLU A 118 7.64 -2.62 19.30
C GLU A 118 6.21 -2.76 19.87
N ALA A 119 5.41 -1.69 19.87
CA ALA A 119 4.04 -1.68 20.38
C ALA A 119 2.97 -2.06 19.34
N THR A 120 3.34 -2.27 18.08
CA THR A 120 2.40 -2.63 17.01
C THR A 120 1.80 -4.02 17.29
N ASP A 121 0.47 -4.13 17.21
CA ASP A 121 -0.26 -5.38 17.44
C ASP A 121 -1.46 -5.47 16.47
N GLU A 122 -1.16 -5.60 15.18
CA GLU A 122 -2.17 -5.64 14.12
C GLU A 122 -2.67 -7.08 13.94
N ARG A 123 -3.99 -7.28 14.04
CA ARG A 123 -4.62 -8.60 14.04
C ARG A 123 -5.71 -8.66 12.97
N PHE A 124 -5.63 -9.64 12.09
CA PHE A 124 -6.52 -9.78 10.93
C PHE A 124 -7.05 -11.21 10.72
N ALA A 125 -6.97 -12.07 11.73
CA ALA A 125 -7.53 -13.42 11.70
C ALA A 125 -9.00 -13.45 11.27
N ASP A 126 -9.84 -12.51 11.73
CA ASP A 126 -11.26 -12.48 11.37
C ASP A 126 -11.49 -12.31 9.86
N ALA A 127 -10.65 -11.52 9.18
CA ALA A 127 -10.75 -11.29 7.74
C ALA A 127 -10.26 -12.50 6.92
N ILE A 128 -9.30 -13.26 7.47
CA ILE A 128 -8.60 -14.33 6.76
C ILE A 128 -9.23 -15.70 7.04
N ILE A 129 -9.40 -16.03 8.32
CA ILE A 129 -9.99 -17.29 8.79
C ILE A 129 -11.51 -17.20 8.60
N GLY A 130 -12.11 -16.10 9.06
CA GLY A 130 -13.55 -15.88 9.07
C GLY A 130 -14.32 -17.12 9.52
N ASN A 131 -15.25 -17.57 8.68
CA ASN A 131 -16.16 -18.67 9.01
C ASN A 131 -15.62 -20.03 8.52
N ARG A 132 -14.32 -20.13 8.18
CA ARG A 132 -13.73 -21.30 7.51
C ARG A 132 -12.46 -21.84 8.20
N PRO A 133 -12.47 -22.06 9.52
CA PRO A 133 -11.29 -22.55 10.24
C PRO A 133 -10.86 -23.95 9.76
N GLU A 134 -11.76 -24.76 9.21
CA GLU A 134 -11.45 -26.10 8.71
C GLU A 134 -10.41 -26.13 7.59
N ARG A 135 -10.14 -25.00 6.93
CA ARG A 135 -9.12 -24.87 5.88
C ARG A 135 -7.69 -24.86 6.44
N PHE A 136 -7.52 -24.63 7.73
CA PHE A 136 -6.24 -24.45 8.38
C PHE A 136 -5.98 -25.56 9.39
N ASP A 137 -4.70 -25.78 9.68
CA ASP A 137 -4.27 -26.83 10.61
C ASP A 137 -3.06 -26.49 11.48
N ALA A 138 -2.40 -25.35 11.28
CA ALA A 138 -1.29 -24.90 12.10
C ALA A 138 -1.13 -23.37 12.05
N LEU A 139 -0.33 -22.86 12.97
CA LEU A 139 0.16 -21.48 13.02
C LEU A 139 1.67 -21.47 12.89
N GLU A 140 2.24 -20.40 12.34
CA GLU A 140 3.67 -20.14 12.40
C GLU A 140 3.96 -18.69 12.80
N ILE A 141 5.05 -18.50 13.53
CA ILE A 141 5.60 -17.19 13.87
C ILE A 141 6.93 -17.04 13.13
N GLN A 142 7.06 -15.98 12.34
CA GLN A 142 8.29 -15.63 11.63
C GLN A 142 8.70 -14.21 11.97
N GLY A 143 10.01 -13.98 12.01
CA GLY A 143 10.62 -12.67 11.93
C GLY A 143 10.62 -12.20 10.48
N VAL A 144 10.29 -10.93 10.26
CA VAL A 144 10.06 -10.37 8.93
C VAL A 144 10.80 -9.06 8.77
N ARG A 145 11.31 -8.83 7.56
CA ARG A 145 11.85 -7.54 7.10
C ARG A 145 11.09 -7.08 5.86
N GLU A 146 10.69 -5.83 5.85
CA GLU A 146 10.09 -5.20 4.68
C GLU A 146 11.18 -4.58 3.81
N PHE A 147 11.18 -4.96 2.53
CA PHE A 147 11.98 -4.32 1.50
C PHE A 147 11.07 -3.51 0.60
N VAL A 148 11.47 -2.27 0.37
CA VAL A 148 10.86 -1.42 -0.66
C VAL A 148 11.71 -1.54 -1.90
N ASP A 149 11.12 -1.99 -3.00
CA ASP A 149 11.83 -2.00 -4.28
C ASP A 149 12.18 -0.55 -4.67
N SER A 150 13.48 -0.27 -4.76
CA SER A 150 13.98 1.05 -5.14
C SER A 150 13.58 1.45 -6.56
N SER A 151 13.33 0.46 -7.43
CA SER A 151 12.91 0.63 -8.82
C SER A 151 11.39 0.65 -9.02
N ASN A 152 10.65 0.06 -8.07
CA ASN A 152 9.19 0.12 -8.00
C ASN A 152 8.75 0.43 -6.55
N PRO A 153 8.69 1.73 -6.18
CA PRO A 153 8.31 2.17 -4.84
C PRO A 153 6.96 1.68 -4.33
N ASP A 154 6.07 1.31 -5.25
CA ASP A 154 4.72 0.81 -4.95
C ASP A 154 4.71 -0.71 -4.71
N ALA A 155 5.85 -1.39 -4.91
CA ALA A 155 6.07 -2.77 -4.52
C ALA A 155 6.94 -2.80 -3.25
N SER A 156 6.30 -3.03 -2.10
CA SER A 156 7.01 -3.59 -0.96
C SER A 156 6.82 -5.10 -0.96
N PHE A 157 7.87 -5.82 -0.57
CA PHE A 157 7.80 -7.25 -0.33
C PHE A 157 8.42 -7.56 1.02
N CYS A 158 7.83 -8.54 1.70
CA CYS A 158 8.31 -9.04 2.97
C CYS A 158 9.19 -10.26 2.73
N GLU A 159 10.35 -10.29 3.39
CA GLU A 159 11.21 -11.47 3.46
C GLU A 159 11.27 -11.97 4.90
N VAL A 160 11.37 -13.28 5.08
CA VAL A 160 11.58 -13.90 6.39
C VAL A 160 13.04 -13.66 6.81
N ASP A 161 13.22 -12.99 7.95
CA ASP A 161 14.50 -12.75 8.61
C ASP A 161 14.33 -13.00 10.11
N ASN A 162 14.60 -14.25 10.53
CA ASN A 162 14.50 -14.66 11.94
C ASN A 162 15.74 -14.28 12.77
N GLU A 163 16.81 -13.81 12.13
CA GLU A 163 18.05 -13.42 12.82
C GLU A 163 18.03 -11.94 13.21
N SER A 164 17.52 -11.08 12.32
CA SER A 164 17.43 -9.63 12.52
C SER A 164 16.10 -9.06 12.01
N PRO A 165 14.96 -9.52 12.56
CA PRO A 165 13.64 -9.07 12.14
C PRO A 165 13.45 -7.57 12.36
N GLN A 166 12.70 -6.93 11.47
CA GLN A 166 12.13 -5.60 11.72
C GLN A 166 10.83 -5.70 12.53
N PHE A 167 10.09 -6.79 12.33
CA PHE A 167 8.85 -7.10 13.04
C PHE A 167 8.56 -8.61 12.96
N PHE A 168 7.45 -9.04 13.55
CA PHE A 168 7.06 -10.44 13.63
C PHE A 168 5.69 -10.65 13.03
N SER A 169 5.52 -11.66 12.19
CA SER A 169 4.23 -12.00 11.59
C SER A 169 3.76 -13.37 12.05
N VAL A 170 2.46 -13.49 12.30
CA VAL A 170 1.79 -14.75 12.58
C VAL A 170 1.06 -15.18 11.33
N TYR A 171 1.27 -16.41 10.88
CA TYR A 171 0.60 -16.99 9.72
C TYR A 171 -0.21 -18.21 10.10
N VAL A 172 -1.28 -18.47 9.36
CA VAL A 172 -2.00 -19.75 9.36
C VAL A 172 -1.52 -20.61 8.19
N HIS A 173 -1.34 -21.91 8.43
CA HIS A 173 -1.08 -22.89 7.37
C HIS A 173 -2.38 -23.40 6.78
N TYR A 174 -2.49 -23.39 5.45
CA TYR A 174 -3.56 -24.11 4.77
C TYR A 174 -3.26 -25.60 4.80
N ARG A 175 -4.30 -26.42 5.04
CA ARG A 175 -4.23 -27.89 4.90
C ARG A 175 -3.76 -28.35 3.52
N THR A 176 -4.00 -27.52 2.49
CA THR A 176 -3.60 -27.77 1.11
C THR A 176 -2.17 -27.32 0.79
N GLY A 177 -1.45 -26.79 1.77
CA GLY A 177 -0.14 -26.16 1.60
C GLY A 177 -0.24 -24.65 1.34
N GLY A 178 0.82 -23.95 1.72
CA GLY A 178 0.89 -22.49 1.70
C GLY A 178 0.45 -21.88 3.04
N VAL A 179 0.73 -20.59 3.18
CA VAL A 179 0.43 -19.82 4.39
C VAL A 179 -0.28 -18.54 4.05
N GLU A 180 -1.01 -18.00 5.01
CA GLU A 180 -1.63 -16.67 4.92
C GLU A 180 -1.31 -15.91 6.20
N CYS A 181 -0.92 -14.64 6.07
CA CYS A 181 -0.63 -13.83 7.25
C CYS A 181 -1.95 -13.54 7.98
N VAL A 182 -1.94 -13.55 9.32
CA VAL A 182 -3.10 -13.24 10.17
C VAL A 182 -2.80 -12.21 11.26
N GLY A 183 -1.55 -11.79 11.41
CA GLY A 183 -1.14 -10.73 12.33
C GLY A 183 0.27 -10.23 12.05
N ASP A 184 0.50 -8.93 12.25
CA ASP A 184 1.81 -8.29 12.22
C ASP A 184 2.04 -7.55 13.55
N HIS A 185 3.17 -7.83 14.18
CA HIS A 185 3.45 -7.43 15.56
C HIS A 185 4.85 -6.85 15.70
N GLY A 186 4.97 -5.86 16.58
CA GLY A 186 6.21 -5.16 16.88
C GLY A 186 7.24 -5.98 17.62
N SER A 187 6.81 -6.99 18.38
CA SER A 187 7.66 -7.82 19.21
C SER A 187 7.28 -9.30 19.13
N HIS A 188 8.24 -10.17 19.42
CA HIS A 188 8.02 -11.61 19.47
C HIS A 188 6.98 -11.98 20.53
N GLU A 189 6.99 -11.30 21.68
CA GLU A 189 6.04 -11.54 22.76
C GLU A 189 4.59 -11.25 22.34
N LEU A 190 4.36 -10.17 21.58
CA LEU A 190 3.04 -9.84 21.05
C LEU A 190 2.57 -10.89 20.03
N ALA A 191 3.46 -11.28 19.10
CA ALA A 191 3.17 -12.34 18.13
C ALA A 191 2.87 -13.68 18.81
N ALA A 192 3.67 -14.07 19.80
CA ALA A 192 3.47 -15.29 20.58
C ALA A 192 2.16 -15.25 21.37
N ALA A 193 1.83 -14.13 22.02
CA ALA A 193 0.56 -13.99 22.74
C ALA A 193 -0.64 -14.14 21.80
N TYR A 194 -0.57 -13.56 20.60
CA TYR A 194 -1.62 -13.68 19.60
C TYR A 194 -1.73 -15.09 19.02
N ALA A 195 -0.62 -15.71 18.66
CA ALA A 195 -0.59 -17.10 18.18
C ALA A 195 -1.13 -18.08 19.24
N ASN A 196 -0.80 -17.89 20.51
CA ASN A 196 -1.37 -18.68 21.61
C ASN A 196 -2.89 -18.53 21.69
N ALA A 197 -3.43 -17.30 21.59
CA ALA A 197 -4.88 -17.09 21.59
C ALA A 197 -5.59 -17.81 20.42
N LEU A 198 -5.00 -17.79 19.22
CA LEU A 198 -5.53 -18.52 18.07
C LEU A 198 -5.41 -20.04 18.24
N SER A 199 -4.30 -20.51 18.80
CA SER A 199 -4.08 -21.93 19.08
C SER A 199 -5.09 -22.45 20.09
N GLU A 200 -5.37 -21.71 21.18
CA GLU A 200 -6.39 -22.06 22.16
C GLU A 200 -7.79 -22.11 21.54
N ALA A 201 -8.11 -21.16 20.64
CA ALA A 201 -9.42 -21.08 20.00
C ALA A 201 -9.68 -22.23 19.00
N HIS A 202 -8.64 -22.72 18.33
CA HIS A 202 -8.78 -23.66 17.21
C HIS A 202 -8.12 -25.02 17.41
N GLY A 203 -7.32 -25.18 18.45
CA GLY A 203 -6.54 -26.40 18.72
C GLY A 203 -5.39 -26.63 17.74
N TRP A 204 -4.91 -25.58 17.06
CA TRP A 204 -3.82 -25.69 16.09
C TRP A 204 -2.44 -25.62 16.77
N PRO A 205 -1.45 -26.44 16.38
CA PRO A 205 -0.08 -26.31 16.84
C PRO A 205 0.54 -24.99 16.37
N ILE A 206 1.51 -24.49 17.13
CA ILE A 206 2.30 -23.29 16.81
C ILE A 206 3.72 -23.72 16.45
N TYR A 207 4.20 -23.24 15.31
CA TYR A 207 5.60 -23.34 14.88
C TYR A 207 6.28 -21.98 15.04
N ASP A 208 6.98 -21.81 16.15
CA ASP A 208 7.75 -20.59 16.42
C ASP A 208 9.18 -20.74 15.88
N TYR A 209 9.47 -20.01 14.80
CA TYR A 209 10.79 -20.05 14.15
C TYR A 209 11.75 -18.98 14.66
N VAL A 210 11.34 -18.19 15.64
CA VAL A 210 12.16 -17.10 16.21
C VAL A 210 12.51 -17.32 17.68
N ALA A 211 11.86 -18.28 18.35
CA ALA A 211 12.21 -18.67 19.71
C ALA A 211 13.65 -19.22 19.82
N PRO A 212 14.39 -18.88 20.90
CA PRO A 212 15.68 -19.48 21.19
C PRO A 212 15.60 -21.01 21.29
N ALA A 213 16.64 -21.70 20.83
CA ALA A 213 16.71 -23.16 20.71
C ALA A 213 16.45 -23.95 22.00
N GLU A 214 16.43 -23.32 23.18
CA GLU A 214 16.11 -23.97 24.45
C GLU A 214 14.64 -24.44 24.54
N ASN A 215 13.74 -23.91 23.71
CA ASN A 215 12.31 -24.31 23.66
C ASN A 215 11.95 -25.22 22.47
N ALA A 216 12.87 -25.46 21.53
CA ALA A 216 12.60 -26.19 20.27
C ALA A 216 12.57 -27.72 20.41
N ALA A 217 12.93 -28.27 21.58
CA ALA A 217 13.11 -29.71 21.78
C ALA A 217 11.82 -30.56 21.73
N ASN A 218 10.63 -29.96 21.60
CA ASN A 218 9.35 -30.67 21.68
C ASN A 218 8.47 -30.66 20.41
N SER A 219 8.91 -30.08 19.29
CA SER A 219 8.10 -30.05 18.06
C SER A 219 8.85 -30.64 16.87
N PRO A 220 8.44 -31.79 16.30
CA PRO A 220 9.03 -32.30 15.08
C PRO A 220 8.65 -31.39 13.91
N ALA A 221 9.64 -30.79 13.27
CA ALA A 221 9.46 -29.99 12.06
C ALA A 221 8.89 -30.87 10.92
N PRO A 222 7.84 -30.45 10.21
CA PRO A 222 7.40 -31.15 9.02
C PRO A 222 8.44 -31.00 7.90
N ALA A 223 8.63 -32.08 7.14
CA ALA A 223 9.59 -32.12 6.04
C ALA A 223 9.26 -31.05 4.99
N ARG A 224 10.19 -30.11 4.77
CA ARG A 224 10.12 -29.17 3.64
C ARG A 224 10.14 -29.97 2.33
N LEU A 225 9.02 -30.01 1.62
CA LEU A 225 8.99 -30.39 0.21
C LEU A 225 9.70 -29.27 -0.56
N ARG A 226 10.92 -29.57 -1.00
CA ARG A 226 11.67 -28.73 -1.94
C ARG A 226 10.88 -28.64 -3.25
N THR A 227 10.51 -27.43 -3.66
CA THR A 227 10.23 -27.10 -5.07
C THR A 227 11.52 -26.78 -5.79
#